data_AF-A0A9P7MNL7-F1
#
_entry.id   AF-A0A9P7MNL7-F1
#
_cell.length_a   1.000
_cell.length_b   1.000
_cell.length_c   1.000
_cell.angle_alpha   90.00
_cell.angle_beta   90.00
_cell.angle_gamma   90.00
#
_symmetry.space_group_name_H-M   'P 1'
#
loop_
_entity.id
_entity.type
_entity.pdbx_description
1 polymer ?
#
loop_
_entity_poly.entity_id
_entity_poly.type
_entity_poly.pdbx_seq_one_letter_code
_entity_poly.pdbx_strand_id
1 'polypeptide(L)'
;MSYPGAAQPPAGVTPHLAHPDDILRTINYVTQALTVVFTTGFVATRVYAKSRIMGGNVSWDDYATYIAYVLLMGYCVTSCFASFYGGGLNQWEVPKQHIQSFGKACYAATLFYMPMALSVKLALLIIIIRVFGTVHRKTLIGVYCLVGMLCIFYSSGFFIKMFACWPISTYWTGQRGKCLNRPAIILADSIVSVISDLAILLLPLPLTWSLQLPLKRRLRVSGMLCAGGVATAFSIYRLDLILRELKSQNQSIVFVKVILSGNAEVAIGLICACLPAVNTLYLQKTRGSSYFRQNSKSRRTASQGGEIVLTRSFRVDTSSLSNYETQSAVHEDMELGASQHSRSELHYK
;
A
#
# COMPACT_ATOMS: atom_id res chain seq x y z
N MET A 1 8.07 30.91 -37.89
CA MET A 1 8.48 29.52 -37.64
C MET A 1 7.97 29.10 -36.26
N SER A 2 7.25 27.99 -36.16
CA SER A 2 6.72 27.53 -34.87
C SER A 2 7.87 27.08 -33.97
N TYR A 3 7.98 27.66 -32.76
CA TYR A 3 9.02 27.34 -31.77
C TYR A 3 9.19 25.82 -31.59
N PRO A 4 10.41 25.25 -31.60
CA PRO A 4 10.63 23.79 -31.66
C PRO A 4 10.31 23.02 -30.36
N GLY A 5 10.20 23.71 -29.22
CA GLY A 5 9.86 23.10 -27.93
C GLY A 5 8.35 22.95 -27.69
N ALA A 6 8.00 22.24 -26.62
CA ALA A 6 6.65 21.78 -26.36
C ALA A 6 5.68 22.85 -25.83
N ALA A 7 6.20 23.93 -25.26
CA ALA A 7 5.46 25.14 -24.91
C ALA A 7 6.28 26.38 -25.29
N GLN A 8 5.63 27.54 -25.44
CA GLN A 8 6.38 28.79 -25.59
C GLN A 8 7.04 29.15 -24.25
N PRO A 9 8.30 29.63 -24.26
CA PRO A 9 8.96 30.06 -23.03
C PRO A 9 8.28 31.34 -22.47
N PRO A 10 8.27 31.54 -21.14
CA PRO A 10 7.85 32.79 -20.52
C PRO A 10 8.73 33.96 -20.97
N ALA A 11 8.20 35.18 -20.87
CA ALA A 11 8.94 36.39 -21.21
C ALA A 11 10.27 36.46 -20.42
N GLY A 12 11.39 36.59 -21.13
CA GLY A 12 12.74 36.69 -20.53
C GLY A 12 13.49 35.38 -20.32
N VAL A 13 12.91 34.21 -20.66
CA VAL A 13 13.59 32.90 -20.55
C VAL A 13 14.12 32.45 -21.91
N THR A 14 15.43 32.23 -22.01
CA THR A 14 16.07 31.62 -23.19
C THR A 14 16.09 30.10 -23.02
N PRO A 15 15.38 29.33 -23.87
CA PRO A 15 15.28 27.89 -23.73
C PRO A 15 16.48 27.17 -24.31
N HIS A 16 17.03 26.18 -23.59
CA HIS A 16 18.21 25.42 -24.02
C HIS A 16 17.82 24.01 -24.51
N LEU A 17 17.47 23.86 -25.79
CA LEU A 17 17.02 22.56 -26.33
C LEU A 17 18.14 21.51 -26.47
N ALA A 18 19.40 21.94 -26.66
CA ALA A 18 20.54 21.03 -26.79
C ALA A 18 21.03 20.49 -25.44
N HIS A 19 20.95 21.32 -24.40
CA HIS A 19 21.33 20.99 -23.03
C HIS A 19 20.26 21.55 -22.08
N PRO A 20 19.11 20.85 -21.94
CA PRO A 20 18.02 21.32 -21.09
C PRO A 20 18.42 21.24 -19.62
N ASP A 21 17.97 22.20 -18.83
CA ASP A 21 18.26 22.25 -17.40
C ASP A 21 17.61 21.07 -16.68
N ASP A 22 18.44 20.24 -16.03
CA ASP A 22 17.93 19.12 -15.22
C ASP A 22 17.46 19.63 -13.87
N ILE A 23 16.16 19.94 -13.79
CA ILE A 23 15.54 20.42 -12.55
C ILE A 23 15.12 19.24 -11.67
N LEU A 24 14.37 18.29 -12.23
CA LEU A 24 13.73 17.23 -11.45
C LEU A 24 13.96 15.82 -12.04
N ARG A 25 14.60 15.71 -13.20
CA ARG A 25 14.70 14.44 -13.94
C ARG A 25 15.65 13.48 -13.21
N THR A 26 16.83 13.94 -12.82
CA THR A 26 17.77 13.13 -12.03
C THR A 26 17.19 12.73 -10.68
N ILE A 27 16.55 13.68 -9.98
CA ILE A 27 15.86 13.40 -8.70
C ILE A 27 14.80 12.32 -8.87
N ASN A 28 14.04 12.35 -9.97
CA ASN A 28 13.03 11.34 -10.24
C ASN A 28 13.66 9.95 -10.38
N TYR A 29 14.68 9.77 -11.22
CA TYR A 29 15.33 8.48 -11.40
C TYR A 29 15.91 7.91 -10.09
N VAL A 30 16.62 8.75 -9.33
CA VAL A 30 17.18 8.34 -8.03
C VAL A 30 16.05 7.94 -7.07
N THR A 31 14.97 8.71 -7.01
CA THR A 31 13.82 8.39 -6.14
C THR A 31 13.15 7.08 -6.55
N GLN A 32 12.94 6.84 -7.85
CA GLN A 32 12.36 5.58 -8.32
C GLN A 32 13.26 4.40 -7.97
N ALA A 33 14.58 4.51 -8.18
CA ALA A 33 15.52 3.45 -7.84
C ALA A 33 15.51 3.13 -6.34
N LEU A 34 15.54 4.16 -5.48
CA LEU A 34 15.47 3.98 -4.03
C LEU A 34 14.13 3.34 -3.62
N THR A 35 13.01 3.83 -4.13
CA THR A 35 11.68 3.24 -3.86
C THR A 35 11.66 1.76 -4.21
N VAL A 36 12.15 1.38 -5.40
CA VAL A 36 12.20 -0.01 -5.85
C VAL A 36 13.04 -0.85 -4.89
N VAL A 37 14.26 -0.42 -4.56
CA VAL A 37 15.17 -1.17 -3.68
C VAL A 37 14.56 -1.37 -2.28
N PHE A 38 14.07 -0.30 -1.65
CA PHE A 38 13.51 -0.38 -0.31
C PHE A 38 12.24 -1.24 -0.27
N THR A 39 11.27 -0.97 -1.15
CA THR A 39 10.00 -1.70 -1.15
C THR A 39 10.18 -3.17 -1.47
N THR A 40 11.06 -3.51 -2.41
CA THR A 40 11.43 -4.90 -2.71
C THR A 40 12.01 -5.59 -1.48
N GLY A 41 12.93 -4.94 -0.77
CA GLY A 41 13.52 -5.49 0.46
C GLY A 41 12.48 -5.78 1.55
N PHE A 42 11.55 -4.85 1.79
CA PHE A 42 10.48 -5.03 2.78
C PHE A 42 9.49 -6.13 2.39
N VAL A 43 9.08 -6.18 1.12
CA VAL A 43 8.15 -7.22 0.62
C VAL A 43 8.83 -8.59 0.63
N ALA A 44 10.10 -8.69 0.21
CA ALA A 44 10.87 -9.93 0.29
C ALA A 44 11.00 -10.42 1.74
N THR A 45 11.26 -9.50 2.68
CA THR A 45 11.31 -9.81 4.12
C THR A 45 9.96 -10.35 4.62
N ARG A 46 8.85 -9.77 4.15
CA ARG A 46 7.50 -10.24 4.48
C ARG A 46 7.24 -11.65 3.92
N VAL A 47 7.57 -11.90 2.66
CA VAL A 47 7.45 -13.23 2.02
C VAL A 47 8.27 -14.27 2.78
N TYR A 48 9.51 -13.93 3.16
CA TYR A 48 10.38 -14.80 3.94
C TYR A 48 9.78 -15.12 5.32
N ALA A 49 9.30 -14.11 6.05
CA ALA A 49 8.66 -14.29 7.35
C ALA A 49 7.43 -15.21 7.26
N LYS A 50 6.63 -15.06 6.23
CA LYS A 50 5.41 -15.86 6.05
C LYS A 50 5.72 -17.31 5.68
N SER A 51 6.58 -17.50 4.69
CA SER A 51 6.94 -18.83 4.18
C SER A 51 7.72 -19.68 5.19
N ARG A 52 8.67 -19.08 5.93
CA ARG A 52 9.56 -19.85 6.82
C ARG A 52 9.13 -19.88 8.27
N ILE A 53 8.40 -18.86 8.75
CA ILE A 53 8.19 -18.66 10.18
C ILE A 53 6.72 -18.75 10.59
N MET A 54 5.80 -18.30 9.74
CA MET A 54 4.37 -18.25 10.06
C MET A 54 3.56 -19.40 9.45
N GLY A 55 4.22 -20.45 8.94
CA GLY A 55 3.54 -21.66 8.45
C GLY A 55 2.91 -21.54 7.06
N GLY A 56 3.34 -20.57 6.23
CA GLY A 56 3.04 -20.55 4.79
C GLY A 56 1.65 -20.04 4.37
N ASN A 57 0.68 -19.90 5.28
CA ASN A 57 -0.66 -19.46 4.90
C ASN A 57 -0.70 -17.97 4.48
N VAL A 58 -1.02 -17.75 3.20
CA VAL A 58 -1.20 -16.42 2.60
C VAL A 58 -2.55 -15.86 3.02
N SER A 59 -2.52 -14.72 3.72
CA SER A 59 -3.72 -14.02 4.19
C SER A 59 -4.18 -12.97 3.16
N TRP A 60 -5.43 -12.50 3.26
CA TRP A 60 -5.95 -11.45 2.37
C TRP A 60 -5.11 -10.16 2.37
N ASP A 61 -4.49 -9.81 3.50
CA ASP A 61 -3.56 -8.67 3.58
C ASP A 61 -2.27 -8.90 2.78
N ASP A 62 -1.81 -10.15 2.67
CA ASP A 62 -0.64 -10.49 1.86
C ASP A 62 -0.94 -10.29 0.37
N TYR A 63 -2.09 -10.75 -0.13
CA TYR A 63 -2.50 -10.54 -1.52
C TYR A 63 -2.60 -9.05 -1.87
N ALA A 64 -3.25 -8.25 -1.03
CA ALA A 64 -3.36 -6.81 -1.23
C ALA A 64 -1.97 -6.13 -1.26
N THR A 65 -1.04 -6.56 -0.39
CA THR A 65 0.34 -6.07 -0.36
C THR A 65 1.11 -6.44 -1.64
N TYR A 66 0.99 -7.67 -2.14
CA TYR A 66 1.69 -8.10 -3.35
C TYR A 66 1.13 -7.45 -4.61
N ILE A 67 -0.19 -7.29 -4.70
CA ILE A 67 -0.83 -6.55 -5.80
C ILE A 67 -0.37 -5.09 -5.79
N ALA A 68 -0.38 -4.44 -4.62
CA ALA A 68 0.12 -3.08 -4.47
C ALA A 68 1.58 -2.94 -4.93
N TYR A 69 2.44 -3.89 -4.58
CA TYR A 69 3.84 -3.92 -4.99
C TYR A 69 4.02 -4.04 -6.51
N VAL A 70 3.28 -4.95 -7.17
CA VAL A 70 3.35 -5.11 -8.63
C VAL A 70 2.89 -3.82 -9.34
N LEU A 71 1.81 -3.21 -8.85
CA LEU A 71 1.32 -1.95 -9.39
C LEU A 71 2.30 -0.80 -9.16
N LEU A 72 2.97 -0.77 -8.01
CA LEU A 72 4.05 0.18 -7.71
C LEU A 72 5.22 0.05 -8.68
N MET A 73 5.60 -1.17 -9.07
CA MET A 73 6.63 -1.39 -10.08
C MET A 73 6.21 -0.82 -11.44
N GLY A 74 4.96 -1.07 -11.86
CA GLY A 74 4.41 -0.46 -13.08
C GLY A 74 4.39 1.08 -13.02
N TYR A 75 4.07 1.64 -11.86
CA TYR A 75 4.11 3.08 -11.61
C TYR A 75 5.53 3.66 -11.69
N CYS A 76 6.52 2.97 -11.11
CA CYS A 76 7.93 3.38 -11.20
C CYS A 76 8.45 3.33 -12.65
N VAL A 77 8.11 2.28 -13.39
CA VAL A 77 8.49 2.12 -14.81
C VAL A 77 7.89 3.24 -15.66
N THR A 78 6.58 3.50 -15.51
CA THR A 78 5.91 4.58 -16.25
C THR A 78 6.46 5.96 -15.89
N SER A 79 6.84 6.18 -14.63
CA SER A 79 7.55 7.40 -14.19
C SER A 79 8.91 7.57 -14.87
N CYS A 80 9.70 6.50 -14.97
CA CYS A 80 10.99 6.53 -15.70
C CYS A 80 10.81 6.86 -17.18
N PHE A 81 9.78 6.31 -17.83
CA PHE A 81 9.42 6.65 -19.21
C PHE A 81 8.98 8.12 -19.34
N ALA A 82 8.18 8.62 -18.40
CA ALA A 82 7.77 10.03 -18.39
C ALA A 82 9.01 10.94 -18.31
N SER A 83 9.98 10.64 -17.45
CA SER A 83 11.24 11.38 -17.37
C SER A 83 12.13 11.25 -18.61
N PHE A 84 12.12 10.09 -19.27
CA PHE A 84 12.88 9.87 -20.50
C PHE A 84 12.38 10.78 -21.63
N TYR A 85 11.06 10.97 -21.73
CA TYR A 85 10.42 11.83 -22.74
C TYR A 85 10.29 13.31 -22.32
N GLY A 86 11.04 13.76 -21.31
CA GLY A 86 11.11 15.17 -20.92
C GLY A 86 10.41 15.53 -19.61
N GLY A 87 9.92 14.55 -18.86
CA GLY A 87 9.40 14.74 -17.50
C GLY A 87 10.50 15.20 -16.53
N GLY A 88 10.29 16.37 -15.93
CA GLY A 88 11.24 16.98 -14.99
C GLY A 88 12.16 18.03 -15.63
N LEU A 89 12.02 18.27 -16.93
CA LEU A 89 12.57 19.43 -17.64
C LEU A 89 11.49 20.52 -17.75
N ASN A 90 11.90 21.76 -18.03
CA ASN A 90 10.93 22.81 -18.34
C ASN A 90 10.15 22.45 -19.61
N GLN A 91 8.85 22.76 -19.63
CA GLN A 91 7.98 22.33 -20.73
C GLN A 91 8.41 22.96 -22.07
N TRP A 92 9.00 24.16 -22.06
CA TRP A 92 9.52 24.80 -23.27
C TRP A 92 10.83 24.18 -23.79
N GLU A 93 11.53 23.37 -23.01
CA GLU A 93 12.79 22.71 -23.41
C GLU A 93 12.57 21.28 -23.92
N VAL A 94 11.36 20.75 -23.76
CA VAL A 94 11.00 19.41 -24.26
C VAL A 94 10.74 19.48 -25.78
N PRO A 95 11.41 18.65 -26.60
CA PRO A 95 11.11 18.56 -28.03
C PRO A 95 9.67 18.16 -28.31
N LYS A 96 9.02 18.79 -29.32
CA LYS A 96 7.62 18.48 -29.69
C LYS A 96 7.36 17.00 -30.00
N GLN A 97 8.36 16.31 -30.53
CA GLN A 97 8.27 14.88 -30.86
C GLN A 97 8.05 14.01 -29.62
N HIS A 98 8.53 14.45 -28.45
CA HIS A 98 8.42 13.69 -27.20
C HIS A 98 7.12 13.94 -26.43
N ILE A 99 6.36 15.00 -26.75
CA ILE A 99 5.11 15.36 -26.05
C ILE A 99 4.10 14.21 -26.05
N GLN A 100 3.90 13.55 -27.19
CA GLN A 100 2.90 12.49 -27.28
C GLN A 100 3.30 11.28 -26.43
N SER A 101 4.58 10.91 -26.44
CA SER A 101 5.11 9.81 -25.62
C SER A 101 5.08 10.16 -24.13
N PHE A 102 5.41 11.40 -23.77
CA PHE A 102 5.23 11.92 -22.41
C PHE A 102 3.77 11.84 -21.96
N GLY A 103 2.83 12.32 -22.78
CA GLY A 103 1.40 12.25 -22.49
C GLY A 103 0.88 10.82 -22.31
N LYS A 104 1.37 9.86 -23.10
CA LYS A 104 1.06 8.42 -22.91
C LYS A 104 1.60 7.89 -21.58
N ALA A 105 2.83 8.26 -21.21
CA ALA A 105 3.42 7.87 -19.93
C ALA A 105 2.65 8.48 -18.74
N CYS A 106 2.25 9.75 -18.83
CA CYS A 106 1.41 10.42 -17.83
C CYS A 106 0.05 9.74 -17.67
N TYR A 107 -0.60 9.39 -18.78
CA TYR A 107 -1.86 8.66 -18.77
C TYR A 107 -1.70 7.29 -18.11
N ALA A 108 -0.65 6.54 -18.46
CA ALA A 108 -0.39 5.25 -17.84
C ALA A 108 -0.15 5.40 -16.32
N ALA A 109 0.61 6.41 -15.90
CA ALA A 109 0.86 6.68 -14.49
C ALA A 109 -0.44 6.95 -13.70
N THR A 110 -1.39 7.71 -14.24
CA THR A 110 -2.68 7.95 -13.55
C THR A 110 -3.51 6.69 -13.42
N LEU A 111 -3.43 5.78 -14.39
CA LEU A 111 -4.11 4.48 -14.35
C LEU A 111 -3.48 3.51 -13.36
N PHE A 112 -2.15 3.49 -13.21
CA PHE A 112 -1.48 2.68 -12.19
C PHE A 112 -1.73 3.21 -10.78
N TYR A 113 -1.74 4.52 -10.59
CA TYR A 113 -1.88 5.14 -9.26
C TYR A 113 -3.19 4.75 -8.54
N MET A 114 -4.31 4.66 -9.25
CA MET A 114 -5.64 4.32 -8.66
C MET A 114 -5.70 2.94 -7.99
N PRO A 115 -5.52 1.83 -8.72
CA PRO A 115 -5.54 0.51 -8.10
C PRO A 115 -4.38 0.32 -7.12
N MET A 116 -3.24 0.99 -7.34
CA MET A 116 -2.09 0.95 -6.44
C MET A 116 -2.42 1.54 -5.06
N ALA A 117 -2.96 2.76 -5.04
CA ALA A 117 -3.37 3.44 -3.81
C ALA A 117 -4.48 2.66 -3.08
N LEU A 118 -5.48 2.15 -3.81
CA LEU A 118 -6.53 1.31 -3.24
C LEU A 118 -5.94 0.05 -2.59
N SER A 119 -5.04 -0.66 -3.28
CA SER A 119 -4.47 -1.93 -2.79
C SER A 119 -3.68 -1.74 -1.49
N VAL A 120 -2.89 -0.67 -1.38
CA VAL A 120 -2.17 -0.35 -0.13
C VAL A 120 -3.13 -0.01 1.00
N LYS A 121 -4.16 0.80 0.74
CA LYS A 121 -5.17 1.16 1.76
C LYS A 121 -5.92 -0.08 2.25
N LEU A 122 -6.30 -0.96 1.34
CA LEU A 122 -6.92 -2.25 1.69
C LEU A 122 -5.98 -3.13 2.52
N ALA A 123 -4.71 -3.23 2.16
CA ALA A 123 -3.72 -3.98 2.95
C ALA A 123 -3.64 -3.44 4.39
N LEU A 124 -3.56 -2.11 4.57
CA LEU A 124 -3.53 -1.47 5.89
C LEU A 124 -4.83 -1.72 6.67
N LEU A 125 -5.99 -1.56 6.04
CA LEU A 125 -7.30 -1.80 6.65
C LEU A 125 -7.46 -3.26 7.12
N ILE A 126 -7.07 -4.24 6.29
CA ILE A 126 -7.15 -5.66 6.65
C ILE A 126 -6.20 -5.97 7.82
N ILE A 127 -5.00 -5.38 7.84
CA ILE A 127 -4.08 -5.52 8.98
C ILE A 127 -4.72 -4.97 10.25
N ILE A 128 -5.37 -3.80 10.18
CA ILE A 128 -6.06 -3.20 11.33
C ILE A 128 -7.22 -4.10 11.80
N ILE A 129 -8.05 -4.61 10.88
CA ILE A 129 -9.13 -5.57 11.20
C ILE A 129 -8.56 -6.80 11.91
N ARG A 130 -7.44 -7.34 11.43
CA ARG A 130 -6.80 -8.52 12.03
C ARG A 130 -6.25 -8.25 13.43
N VAL A 131 -5.70 -7.06 13.67
CA VAL A 131 -5.11 -6.71 14.98
C VAL A 131 -6.19 -6.41 16.03
N PHE A 132 -7.29 -5.75 15.65
CA PHE A 132 -8.30 -5.27 16.59
C PHE A 132 -9.63 -6.04 16.55
N GLY A 133 -9.82 -6.93 15.58
CA GLY A 133 -11.10 -7.59 15.35
C GLY A 133 -11.58 -8.50 16.46
N THR A 134 -10.69 -8.97 17.33
CA THR A 134 -11.06 -9.78 18.50
C THR A 134 -11.66 -8.96 19.64
N VAL A 135 -11.52 -7.62 19.62
CA VAL A 135 -11.85 -6.78 20.79
C VAL A 135 -13.08 -5.90 20.55
N HIS A 136 -13.29 -5.38 19.34
CA HIS A 136 -14.33 -4.37 19.08
C HIS A 136 -15.22 -4.70 17.87
N ARG A 137 -16.19 -5.61 18.05
CA ARG A 137 -17.09 -6.08 16.98
C ARG A 137 -17.94 -4.96 16.35
N LYS A 138 -18.34 -3.94 17.13
CA LYS A 138 -19.08 -2.77 16.60
C LYS A 138 -18.22 -1.85 15.74
N THR A 139 -16.96 -1.61 16.13
CA THR A 139 -16.02 -0.80 15.36
C THR A 139 -15.66 -1.46 14.03
N LEU A 140 -15.65 -2.81 13.97
CA LEU A 140 -15.42 -3.54 12.72
C LEU A 140 -16.44 -3.21 11.63
N ILE A 141 -17.71 -2.97 11.99
CA ILE A 141 -18.74 -2.59 11.00
C ILE A 141 -18.31 -1.30 10.30
N GLY A 142 -17.84 -0.30 11.06
CA GLY A 142 -17.30 0.94 10.49
C GLY A 142 -16.10 0.72 9.58
N VAL A 143 -15.20 -0.21 9.91
CA VAL A 143 -14.05 -0.54 9.05
C VAL A 143 -14.49 -1.21 7.75
N TYR A 144 -15.44 -2.14 7.79
CA TYR A 144 -15.99 -2.77 6.58
C TYR A 144 -16.75 -1.76 5.71
N CYS A 145 -17.50 -0.83 6.30
CA CYS A 145 -18.12 0.27 5.58
C CYS A 145 -17.08 1.16 4.89
N LEU A 146 -15.98 1.49 5.58
CA LEU A 146 -14.88 2.26 5.00
C LEU A 146 -14.21 1.51 3.83
N VAL A 147 -13.95 0.21 3.98
CA VAL A 147 -13.43 -0.64 2.89
C VAL A 147 -14.35 -0.59 1.67
N GLY A 148 -15.66 -0.80 1.85
CA GLY A 148 -16.63 -0.74 0.75
C GLY A 148 -16.65 0.62 0.07
N MET A 149 -16.66 1.70 0.86
CA MET A 149 -16.63 3.08 0.37
C MET A 149 -15.38 3.33 -0.49
N LEU A 150 -14.19 2.96 -0.02
CA LEU A 150 -12.95 3.12 -0.77
C LEU A 150 -12.95 2.31 -2.07
N CYS A 151 -13.39 1.05 -2.03
CA CYS A 151 -13.51 0.23 -3.23
C CYS A 151 -14.39 0.90 -4.30
N ILE A 152 -15.54 1.45 -3.91
CA ILE A 152 -16.46 2.13 -4.82
C ILE A 152 -15.81 3.40 -5.40
N PHE A 153 -15.23 4.27 -4.57
CA PHE A 153 -14.63 5.52 -5.03
C PHE A 153 -13.41 5.30 -5.93
N TYR A 154 -12.48 4.42 -5.55
CA TYR A 154 -11.28 4.18 -6.35
C TYR A 154 -11.60 3.41 -7.65
N SER A 155 -12.54 2.46 -7.63
CA SER A 155 -12.94 1.75 -8.84
C SER A 155 -13.66 2.69 -9.82
N SER A 156 -14.61 3.50 -9.35
CA SER A 156 -15.27 4.50 -10.20
C SER A 156 -14.29 5.54 -10.73
N GLY A 157 -13.39 6.04 -9.88
CA GLY A 157 -12.31 6.97 -10.28
C GLY A 157 -11.38 6.38 -11.34
N PHE A 158 -11.06 5.08 -11.27
CA PHE A 158 -10.28 4.38 -12.28
C PHE A 158 -10.98 4.40 -13.64
N PHE A 159 -12.26 4.04 -13.71
CA PHE A 159 -13.02 4.06 -14.97
C PHE A 159 -13.18 5.48 -15.53
N ILE A 160 -13.42 6.48 -14.67
CA ILE A 160 -13.49 7.89 -15.07
C ILE A 160 -12.16 8.34 -15.70
N LYS A 161 -11.02 7.96 -15.11
CA LYS A 161 -9.69 8.29 -15.67
C LYS A 161 -9.41 7.52 -16.97
N MET A 162 -9.83 6.26 -17.05
CA MET A 162 -9.70 5.45 -18.25
C MET A 162 -10.45 6.06 -19.44
N PHE A 163 -11.68 6.52 -19.21
CA PHE A 163 -12.52 7.16 -20.23
C PHE A 163 -12.51 8.70 -20.15
N ALA A 164 -11.43 9.30 -19.65
CA ALA A 164 -11.36 10.74 -19.44
C ALA A 164 -11.46 11.57 -20.74
N CYS A 165 -11.19 10.98 -21.90
CA CYS A 165 -11.24 11.62 -23.22
C CYS A 165 -11.91 10.73 -24.25
N TRP A 166 -12.65 11.35 -25.18
CA TRP A 166 -13.28 10.69 -26.32
C TRP A 166 -12.86 11.36 -27.64
N PRO A 167 -12.12 10.65 -28.52
CA PRO A 167 -11.45 9.36 -28.30
C PRO A 167 -10.28 9.46 -27.30
N ILE A 168 -9.87 8.34 -26.70
CA ILE A 168 -8.78 8.29 -25.70
C ILE A 168 -7.47 8.89 -26.25
N SER A 169 -7.22 8.75 -27.55
CA SER A 169 -6.04 9.31 -28.22
C SER A 169 -5.93 10.83 -28.09
N THR A 170 -7.05 11.53 -27.91
CA THR A 170 -7.11 12.97 -27.63
C THR A 170 -6.34 13.33 -26.35
N TYR A 171 -6.15 12.38 -25.43
CA TYR A 171 -5.39 12.62 -24.20
C TYR A 171 -3.97 13.13 -24.50
N TRP A 172 -3.28 12.51 -25.45
CA TRP A 172 -1.88 12.81 -25.79
C TRP A 172 -1.70 13.52 -27.14
N THR A 173 -2.65 13.43 -28.09
CA THR A 173 -2.52 14.10 -29.39
C THR A 173 -3.02 15.55 -29.39
N GLY A 174 -3.95 15.90 -28.47
CA GLY A 174 -4.57 17.22 -28.46
C GLY A 174 -5.42 17.54 -29.70
N GLN A 175 -5.77 16.53 -30.51
CA GLN A 175 -6.62 16.69 -31.70
C GLN A 175 -8.09 16.94 -31.33
N ARG A 176 -8.97 17.13 -32.34
CA ARG A 176 -10.41 17.37 -32.14
C ARG A 176 -11.06 16.19 -31.38
N GLY A 177 -11.30 16.39 -30.09
CA GLY A 177 -12.02 15.47 -29.21
C GLY A 177 -12.46 16.18 -27.94
N LYS A 178 -13.33 15.55 -27.16
CA LYS A 178 -13.80 16.08 -25.87
C LYS A 178 -13.07 15.36 -24.73
N CYS A 179 -12.58 16.11 -23.75
CA CYS A 179 -12.00 15.57 -22.53
C CYS A 179 -12.71 16.16 -21.31
N LEU A 180 -12.83 15.36 -20.25
CA LEU A 180 -13.19 15.87 -18.94
C LEU A 180 -12.08 16.79 -18.41
N ASN A 181 -12.46 17.66 -17.47
CA ASN A 181 -11.53 18.56 -16.80
C ASN A 181 -10.51 17.76 -15.97
N ARG A 182 -9.32 17.53 -16.54
CA ARG A 182 -8.27 16.70 -15.94
C ARG A 182 -7.77 17.26 -14.60
N PRO A 183 -7.48 18.58 -14.46
CA PRO A 183 -7.16 19.17 -13.16
C PRO A 183 -8.25 18.92 -12.11
N ALA A 184 -9.52 19.05 -12.47
CA ALA A 184 -10.62 18.80 -11.52
C ALA A 184 -10.68 17.33 -11.06
N ILE A 185 -10.47 16.38 -11.98
CA ILE A 185 -10.41 14.94 -11.62
C ILE A 185 -9.24 14.67 -10.68
N ILE A 186 -8.05 15.20 -10.98
CA ILE A 186 -6.83 15.00 -10.16
C ILE A 186 -6.97 15.67 -8.79
N LEU A 187 -7.64 16.83 -8.73
CA LEU A 187 -7.93 17.52 -7.48
C LEU A 187 -8.90 16.72 -6.61
N ALA A 188 -10.03 16.27 -7.17
CA ALA A 188 -11.01 15.46 -6.46
C ALA A 188 -10.39 14.18 -5.90
N ASP A 189 -9.59 13.50 -6.72
CA ASP A 189 -8.83 12.32 -6.33
C ASP A 189 -7.85 12.59 -5.17
N SER A 190 -7.13 13.71 -5.23
CA SER A 190 -6.19 14.09 -4.16
C SER A 190 -6.90 14.40 -2.85
N ILE A 191 -8.06 15.05 -2.88
CA ILE A 191 -8.89 15.30 -1.70
C ILE A 191 -9.35 13.97 -1.09
N VAL A 192 -9.88 13.05 -1.90
CA VAL A 192 -10.32 11.73 -1.43
C VAL A 192 -9.14 10.93 -0.86
N SER A 193 -7.94 11.02 -1.45
CA SER A 193 -6.77 10.34 -0.91
C SER A 193 -6.40 10.85 0.48
N VAL A 194 -6.39 12.17 0.70
CA VAL A 194 -6.11 12.77 2.01
C VAL A 194 -7.15 12.34 3.05
N ILE A 195 -8.44 12.43 2.71
CA ILE A 195 -9.52 12.05 3.63
C ILE A 195 -9.41 10.58 4.02
N SER A 196 -9.16 9.70 3.04
CA SER A 196 -9.03 8.27 3.30
C SER A 196 -7.79 7.92 4.12
N ASP A 197 -6.67 8.60 3.89
CA ASP A 197 -5.45 8.42 4.71
C ASP A 197 -5.68 8.86 6.16
N LEU A 198 -6.31 10.01 6.37
CA LEU A 198 -6.68 10.49 7.70
C LEU A 198 -7.66 9.52 8.38
N ALA A 199 -8.65 9.00 7.65
CA ALA A 199 -9.60 8.03 8.20
C ALA A 199 -8.88 6.76 8.68
N ILE A 200 -7.95 6.22 7.88
CA ILE A 200 -7.15 5.02 8.24
C ILE A 200 -6.21 5.32 9.42
N LEU A 201 -5.59 6.50 9.44
CA LEU A 201 -4.68 6.94 10.51
C LEU A 201 -5.39 7.11 11.85
N LEU A 202 -6.59 7.70 11.84
CA LEU A 202 -7.36 7.96 13.05
C LEU A 202 -8.04 6.68 13.59
N LEU A 203 -8.30 5.69 12.73
CA LEU A 203 -9.00 4.46 13.08
C LEU A 203 -8.44 3.72 14.31
N PRO A 204 -7.11 3.50 14.45
CA PRO A 204 -6.56 2.84 15.63
C PRO A 204 -6.53 3.72 16.89
N LEU A 205 -6.68 5.05 16.81
CA LEU A 205 -6.54 5.92 18.00
C LEU A 205 -7.64 5.65 19.06
N PRO A 206 -8.94 5.68 18.74
CA PRO A 206 -9.99 5.34 19.70
C PRO A 206 -9.85 3.91 20.24
N LEU A 207 -9.46 2.97 19.37
CA LEU A 207 -9.25 1.56 19.72
C LEU A 207 -8.11 1.39 20.73
N THR A 208 -7.06 2.20 20.64
CA THR A 208 -5.94 2.16 21.60
C THR A 208 -6.24 2.86 22.91
N TRP A 209 -7.08 3.90 22.93
CA TRP A 209 -7.37 4.65 24.16
C TRP A 209 -8.25 3.86 25.12
N SER A 210 -9.17 3.06 24.58
CA SER A 210 -10.06 2.21 25.37
C SER A 210 -9.39 0.94 25.91
N LEU A 211 -8.16 0.62 25.49
CA LEU A 211 -7.55 -0.69 25.74
C LEU A 211 -6.17 -0.56 26.37
N GLN A 212 -6.03 -1.06 27.60
CA GLN A 212 -4.74 -1.20 28.31
C GLN A 212 -3.86 -2.26 27.61
N LEU A 213 -3.32 -1.91 26.45
CA LEU A 213 -2.49 -2.80 25.65
C LEU A 213 -1.10 -2.96 26.30
N PRO A 214 -0.55 -4.18 26.33
CA PRO A 214 0.83 -4.40 26.79
C PRO A 214 1.81 -3.61 25.91
N LEU A 215 2.89 -3.10 26.50
CA LEU A 215 3.86 -2.18 25.87
C LEU A 215 4.31 -2.63 24.45
N LYS A 216 4.47 -3.94 24.25
CA LYS A 216 4.86 -4.55 22.96
C LYS A 216 3.80 -4.44 21.85
N ARG A 217 2.52 -4.39 22.18
CA ARG A 217 1.43 -4.10 21.22
C ARG A 217 1.36 -2.60 20.95
N ARG A 218 1.51 -1.77 21.99
CA ARG A 218 1.50 -0.32 21.89
C ARG A 218 2.60 0.23 20.97
N LEU A 219 3.83 -0.29 21.09
CA LEU A 219 4.95 0.07 20.21
C LEU A 219 4.68 -0.23 18.73
N ARG A 220 4.06 -1.37 18.42
CA ARG A 220 3.71 -1.73 17.03
C ARG A 220 2.68 -0.78 16.43
N VAL A 221 1.63 -0.48 17.19
CA VAL A 221 0.59 0.44 16.74
C VAL A 221 1.15 1.85 16.57
N SER A 222 2.03 2.29 17.49
CA SER A 222 2.74 3.57 17.36
C SER A 222 3.59 3.63 16.09
N GLY A 223 4.31 2.57 15.74
CA GLY A 223 5.10 2.52 14.51
C GLY A 223 4.24 2.63 13.24
N MET A 224 3.09 1.93 13.21
CA MET A 224 2.14 2.03 12.10
C MET A 224 1.51 3.42 11.99
N LEU A 225 1.17 4.04 13.12
CA LEU A 225 0.65 5.41 13.18
C LEU A 225 1.67 6.43 12.68
N CYS A 226 2.94 6.33 13.10
CA CYS A 226 3.99 7.22 12.62
C CYS A 226 4.18 7.09 11.10
N ALA A 227 4.31 5.86 10.59
CA ALA A 227 4.46 5.63 9.15
C ALA A 227 3.23 6.12 8.36
N GLY A 228 2.02 5.84 8.86
CA GLY A 228 0.78 6.34 8.28
C GLY A 228 0.74 7.88 8.24
N GLY A 229 1.15 8.55 9.32
CA GLY A 229 1.19 10.01 9.39
C GLY A 229 2.14 10.63 8.38
N VAL A 230 3.30 10.02 8.14
CA VAL A 230 4.22 10.47 7.09
C VAL A 230 3.60 10.28 5.69
N ALA A 231 2.94 9.15 5.43
CA ALA A 231 2.22 8.95 4.16
C ALA A 231 1.13 10.00 3.95
N THR A 232 0.32 10.29 4.98
CA THR A 232 -0.70 11.34 4.94
C THR A 232 -0.11 12.72 4.68
N ALA A 233 1.06 13.04 5.23
CA ALA A 233 1.75 14.30 4.99
C ALA A 233 2.11 14.46 3.50
N PHE A 234 2.56 13.39 2.83
CA PHE A 234 2.80 13.42 1.37
C PHE A 234 1.52 13.60 0.56
N SER A 235 0.41 13.00 0.99
CA SER A 235 -0.91 13.21 0.36
C SER A 235 -1.38 14.66 0.48
N ILE A 236 -1.19 15.29 1.66
CA ILE A 236 -1.51 16.70 1.88
C ILE A 236 -0.60 17.60 1.04
N TYR A 237 0.70 17.31 1.01
CA TYR A 237 1.66 18.02 0.17
C TYR A 237 1.26 17.98 -1.31
N ARG A 238 0.82 16.81 -1.81
CA ARG A 238 0.32 16.68 -3.18
C ARG A 238 -0.90 17.57 -3.43
N LEU A 239 -1.86 17.60 -2.48
CA LEU A 239 -3.05 18.43 -2.59
C LEU A 239 -2.70 19.94 -2.64
N ASP A 240 -1.83 20.40 -1.75
CA ASP A 240 -1.35 21.80 -1.74
C ASP A 240 -0.63 22.15 -3.05
N LEU A 241 0.21 21.24 -3.54
CA LEU A 241 0.91 21.41 -4.81
C LEU A 241 -0.04 21.54 -6.00
N ILE A 242 -1.07 20.70 -6.08
CA ILE A 242 -2.08 20.81 -7.13
C ILE A 242 -2.80 22.16 -7.04
N LEU A 243 -3.26 22.56 -5.84
CA LEU A 243 -3.98 23.81 -5.63
C LEU A 243 -3.18 25.05 -6.06
N ARG A 244 -1.87 25.09 -5.78
CA ARG A 244 -0.99 26.19 -6.17
C ARG A 244 -0.71 26.22 -7.67
N GLU A 245 -0.54 25.04 -8.27
CA GLU A 245 -0.05 24.89 -9.64
C GLU A 245 -1.17 24.72 -10.68
N LEU A 246 -2.44 24.90 -10.29
CA LEU A 246 -3.61 24.79 -11.16
C LEU A 246 -3.51 25.68 -12.42
N LYS A 247 -2.76 26.78 -12.35
CA LYS A 247 -2.58 27.77 -13.44
C LYS A 247 -1.16 27.83 -14.00
N SER A 248 -0.24 26.97 -13.56
CA SER A 248 1.15 27.14 -13.96
C SER A 248 1.41 26.69 -15.39
N GLN A 249 2.32 27.39 -16.07
CA GLN A 249 2.68 27.11 -17.46
C GLN A 249 3.58 25.87 -17.62
N ASN A 250 4.13 25.35 -16.51
CA ASN A 250 5.07 24.22 -16.49
C ASN A 250 4.42 22.92 -16.03
N GLN A 251 3.50 22.40 -16.83
CA GLN A 251 2.76 21.18 -16.49
C GLN A 251 3.68 19.95 -16.37
N SER A 252 4.79 19.90 -17.11
CA SER A 252 5.77 18.80 -17.05
C SER A 252 6.39 18.63 -15.66
N ILE A 253 6.81 19.73 -15.02
CA ILE A 253 7.45 19.70 -13.70
C ILE A 253 6.42 19.38 -12.62
N VAL A 254 5.25 20.01 -12.69
CA VAL A 254 4.15 19.79 -11.74
C VAL A 254 3.74 18.32 -11.74
N PHE A 255 3.61 17.71 -12.93
CA PHE A 255 3.23 16.32 -13.04
C PHE A 255 4.27 15.36 -12.43
N VAL A 256 5.57 15.64 -12.59
CA VAL A 256 6.61 14.82 -11.94
C VAL A 256 6.59 15.00 -10.42
N LYS A 257 6.34 16.20 -9.90
CA LYS A 257 6.15 16.40 -8.45
C LYS A 257 4.94 15.62 -7.91
N VAL A 258 3.84 15.58 -8.66
CA VAL A 258 2.66 14.76 -8.35
C VAL A 258 3.01 13.27 -8.36
N ILE A 259 3.82 12.80 -9.32
CA ILE A 259 4.28 11.42 -9.35
C ILE A 259 5.14 11.08 -8.13
N LEU A 260 6.11 11.94 -7.82
CA LEU A 260 7.03 11.72 -6.69
C LEU A 260 6.29 11.64 -5.36
N SER A 261 5.35 12.56 -5.12
CA SER A 261 4.52 12.55 -3.91
C SER A 261 3.61 11.32 -3.82
N GLY A 262 2.98 10.91 -4.93
CA GLY A 262 2.20 9.67 -4.98
C GLY A 262 3.03 8.42 -4.76
N ASN A 263 4.26 8.39 -5.28
CA ASN A 263 5.20 7.30 -5.05
C ASN A 263 5.57 7.20 -3.57
N ALA A 264 5.86 8.33 -2.92
CA ALA A 264 6.19 8.38 -1.49
C ALA A 264 5.02 7.91 -0.62
N GLU A 265 3.79 8.40 -0.85
CA GLU A 265 2.56 7.98 -0.16
C GLU A 265 2.42 6.46 -0.17
N VAL A 266 2.45 5.86 -1.36
CA VAL A 266 2.23 4.42 -1.53
C VAL A 266 3.40 3.60 -1.01
N ALA A 267 4.65 4.00 -1.28
CA ALA A 267 5.83 3.28 -0.83
C ALA A 267 5.89 3.20 0.70
N ILE A 268 5.61 4.32 1.39
CA ILE A 268 5.55 4.36 2.86
C ILE A 268 4.40 3.51 3.38
N GLY A 269 3.22 3.59 2.76
CA GLY A 269 2.08 2.74 3.11
C GLY A 269 2.40 1.24 2.95
N LEU A 270 3.12 0.86 1.89
CA LEU A 270 3.54 -0.51 1.65
C LEU A 270 4.58 -0.99 2.67
N ILE A 271 5.56 -0.14 3.02
CA ILE A 271 6.52 -0.41 4.09
C ILE A 271 5.80 -0.60 5.42
N CYS A 272 4.83 0.28 5.74
CA CYS A 272 3.99 0.20 6.93
C CYS A 272 3.23 -1.13 6.99
N ALA A 273 2.64 -1.56 5.87
CA ALA A 273 1.96 -2.84 5.76
C ALA A 273 2.91 -4.02 6.05
N CYS A 274 4.21 -3.92 5.73
CA CYS A 274 5.20 -4.97 5.99
C CYS A 274 5.73 -5.02 7.43
N LEU A 275 5.57 -3.95 8.23
CA LEU A 275 6.10 -3.86 9.60
C LEU A 275 5.69 -5.00 10.54
N PRO A 276 4.44 -5.51 10.53
CA PRO A 276 4.05 -6.64 11.39
C PRO A 276 4.90 -7.89 11.16
N ALA A 277 5.24 -8.19 9.90
CA ALA A 277 6.07 -9.32 9.52
C ALA A 277 7.55 -9.09 9.90
N VAL A 278 8.07 -7.88 9.70
CA VAL A 278 9.43 -7.54 10.14
C VAL A 278 9.57 -7.68 11.66
N ASN A 279 8.57 -7.23 12.41
CA ASN A 279 8.59 -7.34 13.86
C ASN A 279 8.51 -8.81 14.36
N THR A 280 7.78 -9.70 13.67
CA THR A 280 7.76 -11.12 14.06
C THR A 280 9.13 -11.78 13.87
N LEU A 281 9.84 -11.44 12.78
CA LEU A 281 11.23 -11.88 12.56
C LEU A 281 12.17 -11.37 13.66
N TYR A 282 12.08 -10.08 13.98
CA TYR A 282 12.94 -9.46 14.99
C TYR A 282 12.75 -10.09 16.37
N LEU A 283 11.49 -10.34 16.77
CA LEU A 283 11.18 -10.98 18.05
C LEU A 283 11.65 -12.44 18.12
N GLN A 284 11.66 -13.19 17.00
CA GLN A 284 12.21 -14.54 17.00
C GLN A 284 13.73 -14.56 17.12
N LYS A 285 14.44 -13.70 16.36
CA LYS A 285 15.92 -13.64 16.43
C LYS A 285 16.40 -13.28 17.84
N THR A 286 15.72 -12.34 18.50
CA THR A 286 16.03 -11.93 19.88
C THR A 286 15.64 -13.00 20.91
N ARG A 287 14.52 -13.72 20.74
CA ARG A 287 14.14 -14.84 21.63
C ARG A 287 15.03 -16.07 21.47
N GLY A 288 15.44 -16.42 20.24
CA GLY A 288 16.40 -17.48 19.98
C GLY A 288 17.78 -17.20 20.60
N SER A 289 18.20 -15.92 20.59
CA SER A 289 19.44 -15.48 21.25
C SER A 289 19.39 -15.61 22.78
N SER A 290 18.22 -15.43 23.40
CA SER A 290 18.05 -15.57 24.86
C SER A 290 18.05 -17.04 25.33
N TYR A 291 17.50 -17.96 24.52
CA TYR A 291 17.55 -19.41 24.83
C TYR A 291 18.99 -19.95 24.82
N PHE A 292 19.84 -19.48 23.89
CA PHE A 292 21.25 -19.89 23.85
C PHE A 292 22.07 -19.32 25.02
N ARG A 293 21.73 -18.11 25.49
CA ARG A 293 22.43 -17.44 26.61
C ARG A 293 22.07 -17.99 27.99
N GLN A 294 20.91 -18.64 28.13
CA GLN A 294 20.51 -19.31 29.38
C GLN A 294 21.19 -20.68 29.52
N ASN A 295 21.48 -21.36 28.41
CA ASN A 295 22.18 -22.65 28.41
C ASN A 295 23.69 -22.51 28.73
N SER A 296 24.30 -21.35 28.49
CA SER A 296 25.70 -21.07 28.88
C SER A 296 25.88 -20.72 30.36
N LYS A 297 24.83 -20.28 31.06
CA LYS A 297 24.88 -20.04 32.52
C LYS A 297 24.53 -21.27 33.35
N SER A 298 23.68 -22.17 32.84
CA SER A 298 23.36 -23.45 33.52
C SER A 298 24.55 -24.44 33.50
N ARG A 299 25.41 -24.39 32.47
CA ARG A 299 26.57 -25.29 32.37
C ARG A 299 27.76 -24.96 33.28
N ARG A 300 27.79 -23.81 33.97
CA ARG A 300 28.88 -23.45 34.90
C ARG A 300 28.58 -23.81 36.36
N THR A 301 27.33 -24.07 36.72
CA THR A 301 26.95 -24.50 38.07
C THR A 301 26.76 -26.01 38.22
N ALA A 302 26.75 -26.77 37.12
CA ALA A 302 26.60 -28.23 37.13
C ALA A 302 27.94 -29.02 37.26
N SER A 303 29.05 -28.36 37.57
CA SER A 303 30.37 -28.99 37.74
C SER A 303 30.72 -29.32 39.20
N GLN A 304 29.85 -29.04 40.17
CA GLN A 304 30.01 -29.46 41.57
C GLN A 304 28.67 -29.93 42.11
N GLY A 305 28.57 -31.23 42.41
CA GLY A 305 27.41 -31.84 43.06
C GLY A 305 26.60 -32.69 42.09
N GLY A 306 26.89 -33.99 42.06
CA GLY A 306 26.08 -34.97 41.35
C GLY A 306 24.75 -35.16 42.04
N GLU A 307 23.66 -34.88 41.31
CA GLU A 307 22.35 -35.44 41.59
C GLU A 307 21.61 -35.63 40.25
N ILE A 308 21.21 -36.87 39.97
CA ILE A 308 20.47 -37.23 38.76
C ILE A 308 19.02 -36.75 38.97
N VAL A 309 18.72 -35.53 38.53
CA VAL A 309 17.34 -35.04 38.44
C VAL A 309 16.82 -35.30 37.02
N LEU A 310 16.03 -36.36 36.88
CA LEU A 310 15.26 -36.71 35.69
C LEU A 310 14.34 -35.53 35.31
N THR A 311 14.76 -34.71 34.33
CA THR A 311 13.91 -33.65 33.80
C THR A 311 13.07 -34.17 32.64
N ARG A 312 11.78 -34.29 32.93
CA ARG A 312 10.67 -34.63 32.04
C ARG A 312 10.77 -33.90 30.70
N SER A 313 10.96 -34.68 29.63
CA SER A 313 10.78 -34.26 28.25
C SER A 313 9.35 -33.72 28.05
N PHE A 314 9.23 -32.44 27.69
CA PHE A 314 7.98 -31.88 27.19
C PHE A 314 7.81 -32.36 25.74
N ARG A 315 7.14 -33.51 25.59
CA ARG A 315 6.55 -33.95 24.33
C ARG A 315 5.30 -33.09 24.12
N VAL A 316 5.25 -32.32 23.04
CA VAL A 316 4.02 -31.64 22.61
C VAL A 316 3.10 -32.73 22.09
N ASP A 317 2.06 -33.06 22.85
CA ASP A 317 0.99 -33.96 22.42
C ASP A 317 0.17 -33.29 21.31
N THR A 318 0.28 -33.83 20.11
CA THR A 318 -0.51 -33.52 18.92
C THR A 318 -1.93 -34.13 18.94
N SER A 319 -2.47 -34.45 20.12
CA SER A 319 -3.83 -35.01 20.27
C SER A 319 -4.94 -33.95 20.33
N SER A 320 -4.60 -32.66 20.44
CA SER A 320 -5.59 -31.57 20.54
C SER A 320 -6.07 -31.00 19.20
N LEU A 321 -5.48 -31.39 18.07
CA LEU A 321 -5.92 -30.97 16.73
C LEU A 321 -6.99 -31.91 16.12
N SER A 322 -7.08 -33.17 16.56
CA SER A 322 -8.11 -34.10 16.07
C SER A 322 -9.51 -33.80 16.62
N ASN A 323 -9.61 -33.12 17.77
CA ASN A 323 -10.90 -32.82 18.39
C ASN A 323 -11.60 -31.58 17.79
N TYR A 324 -10.89 -30.70 17.08
CA TYR A 324 -11.51 -29.53 16.45
C TYR A 324 -12.13 -29.85 15.08
N GLU A 325 -11.53 -30.74 14.29
CA GLU A 325 -12.13 -31.21 13.01
C GLU A 325 -13.35 -32.10 13.24
N THR A 326 -13.34 -32.94 14.28
CA THR A 326 -14.49 -33.82 14.59
C THR A 326 -15.70 -33.03 15.10
N GLN A 327 -15.49 -31.91 15.80
CA GLN A 327 -16.59 -31.10 16.36
C GLN A 327 -17.22 -30.16 15.34
N SER A 328 -16.50 -29.76 14.28
CA SER A 328 -17.08 -29.03 13.14
C SER A 328 -17.87 -29.93 12.19
N ALA A 329 -17.42 -31.17 11.94
CA ALA A 329 -18.15 -32.12 11.10
C ALA A 329 -19.50 -32.56 11.72
N VAL A 330 -19.55 -32.80 13.04
CA VAL A 330 -20.78 -33.20 13.75
C VAL A 330 -21.82 -32.07 13.81
N HIS A 331 -21.39 -30.80 13.77
CA HIS A 331 -22.30 -29.65 13.80
C HIS A 331 -22.91 -29.34 12.42
N GLU A 332 -22.23 -29.71 11.33
CA GLU A 332 -22.71 -29.56 9.95
C GLU A 332 -23.73 -30.65 9.58
N ASP A 333 -23.52 -31.89 10.05
CA ASP A 333 -24.46 -33.01 9.84
C ASP A 333 -25.79 -32.84 10.62
N MET A 334 -25.77 -32.14 11.76
CA MET A 334 -26.97 -31.89 12.58
C MET A 334 -27.89 -30.81 11.98
N GLU A 335 -27.36 -29.81 11.27
CA GLU A 335 -28.17 -28.79 10.58
C GLU A 335 -28.76 -29.30 9.25
N LEU A 336 -28.05 -30.20 8.54
CA LEU A 336 -28.57 -30.83 7.32
C LEU A 336 -29.72 -31.81 7.62
N GLY A 337 -29.66 -32.58 8.71
CA GLY A 337 -30.73 -33.48 9.15
C GLY A 337 -32.01 -32.78 9.61
N ALA A 338 -31.90 -31.62 10.27
CA ALA A 338 -33.05 -30.83 10.71
C ALA A 338 -33.82 -30.18 9.53
N SER A 339 -33.10 -29.84 8.44
CA SER A 339 -33.72 -29.26 7.24
C SER A 339 -34.52 -30.28 6.40
N GLN A 340 -34.15 -31.56 6.43
CA GLN A 340 -34.86 -32.62 5.71
C GLN A 340 -36.12 -33.09 6.45
N HIS A 341 -36.11 -33.13 7.79
CA HIS A 341 -37.28 -33.56 8.57
C HIS A 341 -38.43 -32.53 8.52
N SER A 342 -38.13 -31.24 8.40
CA SER A 342 -39.14 -30.18 8.25
C SER A 342 -39.77 -30.15 6.84
N ARG A 343 -39.13 -30.75 5.83
CA ARG A 343 -39.65 -30.83 4.44
C ARG A 343 -40.58 -32.02 4.19
N SER A 344 -40.51 -33.07 5.03
CA SER A 344 -41.36 -34.26 4.93
C SER A 344 -42.75 -34.10 5.55
N GLU A 345 -42.94 -33.19 6.51
CA GLU A 345 -44.24 -32.97 7.17
C GLU A 345 -45.23 -32.10 6.36
N LEU A 346 -44.77 -31.44 5.29
CA LEU A 346 -45.59 -30.58 4.42
C LEU A 346 -46.28 -31.31 3.25
N HIS A 347 -46.06 -32.63 3.12
CA HIS A 347 -46.61 -33.44 2.02
C HIS A 347 -47.69 -34.46 2.44
N TYR A 348 -48.18 -34.42 3.69
CA TYR A 348 -49.27 -35.28 4.15
C TYR A 348 -50.35 -34.52 4.93
N LYS A 349 -50.83 -33.41 4.35
CA LYS A 349 -52.13 -32.82 4.68
C LYS A 349 -52.82 -32.30 3.43
#